data_AF-A0A4Y2X018-F1
#
_entry.id   AF-A0A4Y2X018-F1
#
_cell.length_a   1.000
_cell.length_b   1.000
_cell.length_c   1.000
_cell.angle_alpha   90.00
_cell.angle_beta   90.00
_cell.angle_gamma   90.00
#
_symmetry.space_group_name_H-M   'P 1'
#
loop_
_entity.id
_entity.type
_entity.pdbx_description
1 polymer ?
#
loop_
_entity_poly.entity_id
_entity_poly.type
_entity_poly.pdbx_seq_one_letter_code
_entity_poly.pdbx_strand_id
1 'polypeptide(L)'
;MHERTQDAMTYVRNFGRPDLFISFTCNPQWKEITDELMLRQKSHDRHDLIGRVFHLKLKSLTNLIDKGKIFGTTRCFMYIVEWQKRGLPHAHILLRLQEKSMFIR
;
A
#
# COMPACT_ATOMS: atom_id res chain seq x y z
N MET A 1 -10.21 -14.15 3.01
CA MET A 1 -10.02 -13.29 4.21
C MET A 1 -9.11 -13.96 5.23
N HIS A 2 -9.27 -15.27 5.50
CA HIS A 2 -8.47 -16.03 6.46
C HIS A 2 -6.95 -16.02 6.19
N GLU A 3 -6.49 -16.25 4.96
CA GLU A 3 -5.05 -16.30 4.63
C GLU A 3 -4.33 -14.98 4.92
N ARG A 4 -4.95 -13.85 4.57
CA ARG A 4 -4.36 -12.50 4.75
C ARG A 4 -4.21 -12.14 6.23
N THR A 5 -5.18 -12.53 7.03
CA THR A 5 -5.11 -12.39 8.49
C THR A 5 -4.02 -13.32 9.05
N GLN A 6 -3.89 -14.54 8.53
CA GLN A 6 -2.82 -15.46 8.93
C GLN A 6 -1.43 -14.92 8.57
N ASP A 7 -1.25 -14.28 7.41
CA ASP A 7 0.00 -13.64 7.02
C ASP A 7 0.37 -12.50 7.97
N ALA A 8 -0.61 -11.65 8.31
CA ALA A 8 -0.42 -10.56 9.27
C ALA A 8 -0.08 -11.09 10.67
N MET A 9 -0.75 -12.14 11.13
CA MET A 9 -0.47 -12.77 12.42
C MET A 9 0.89 -13.47 12.43
N THR A 10 1.29 -14.09 11.31
CA THR A 10 2.62 -14.71 11.15
C THR A 10 3.71 -13.66 11.18
N TYR A 11 3.50 -12.51 10.52
CA TYR A 11 4.39 -11.37 10.60
C TYR A 11 4.58 -10.88 12.04
N VAL A 12 3.46 -10.65 12.76
CA VAL A 12 3.52 -10.20 14.16
C VAL A 12 4.20 -11.24 15.06
N ARG A 13 3.97 -12.54 14.81
CA ARG A 13 4.61 -13.62 15.56
C ARG A 13 6.12 -13.67 15.33
N ASN A 14 6.58 -13.46 14.10
CA ASN A 14 7.99 -13.59 13.73
C ASN A 14 8.81 -12.31 13.99
N PHE A 15 8.19 -11.14 13.84
CA PHE A 15 8.89 -9.86 13.86
C PHE A 15 8.40 -8.89 14.95
N GLY A 16 7.37 -9.28 15.72
CA GLY A 16 6.77 -8.47 16.76
C GLY A 16 5.81 -7.42 16.22
N ARG A 17 5.40 -6.50 17.10
CA ARG A 17 4.47 -5.41 16.74
C ARG A 17 5.08 -4.53 15.65
N PRO A 18 4.33 -4.16 14.59
CA PRO A 18 4.78 -3.15 13.64
C PRO A 18 5.03 -1.81 14.34
N ASP A 19 6.00 -1.05 13.83
CA ASP A 19 6.29 0.31 14.28
C ASP A 19 5.40 1.32 13.55
N LEU A 20 5.16 1.11 12.24
CA LEU A 20 4.24 1.92 11.44
C LEU A 20 3.13 1.06 10.82
N PHE A 21 1.94 1.67 10.73
CA PHE A 21 0.80 1.17 9.98
C PHE A 21 0.45 2.23 8.92
N ILE A 22 0.63 1.90 7.65
CA ILE A 22 0.42 2.84 6.54
C ILE A 22 -0.76 2.38 5.71
N SER A 23 -1.72 3.28 5.53
CA SER A 23 -2.85 3.09 4.62
C SER A 23 -2.59 3.81 3.29
N PHE A 24 -2.72 3.09 2.18
CA PHE A 24 -2.55 3.62 0.84
C PHE A 24 -3.83 3.41 0.02
N THR A 25 -4.55 4.48 -0.25
CA THR A 25 -5.85 4.45 -0.95
C THR A 25 -5.70 4.95 -2.38
N CYS A 26 -6.31 4.25 -3.33
CA CYS A 26 -6.39 4.73 -4.70
C CYS A 26 -7.17 6.04 -4.80
N ASN A 27 -6.62 7.03 -5.51
CA ASN A 27 -7.35 8.22 -5.91
C ASN A 27 -7.72 8.13 -7.41
N PRO A 28 -8.99 7.95 -7.78
CA PRO A 28 -9.41 7.90 -9.18
C PRO A 28 -9.20 9.21 -9.96
N GLN A 29 -8.88 10.33 -9.28
CA GLN A 29 -8.53 11.60 -9.92
C GLN A 29 -7.04 11.74 -10.23
N TRP A 30 -6.24 10.68 -10.06
CA TRP A 30 -4.85 10.69 -10.50
C TRP A 30 -4.77 10.95 -12.01
N LYS A 31 -3.83 11.82 -12.41
CA LYS A 31 -3.64 12.24 -13.80
C LYS A 31 -3.43 11.06 -14.74
N GLU A 32 -2.70 10.04 -14.28
CA GLU A 32 -2.46 8.80 -15.05
C GLU A 32 -3.73 7.96 -15.28
N ILE A 33 -4.80 8.21 -14.51
CA ILE A 33 -6.11 7.63 -14.75
C ILE A 33 -6.89 8.56 -15.67
N THR A 34 -7.04 9.84 -15.31
CA THR A 34 -7.90 10.78 -16.03
C THR A 34 -7.47 11.03 -17.47
N ASP A 35 -6.15 11.04 -17.73
CA ASP A 35 -5.61 11.26 -19.07
C ASP A 35 -5.89 10.08 -20.03
N GLU A 36 -6.12 8.88 -19.50
CA GLU A 36 -6.36 7.65 -20.26
C GLU A 36 -7.86 7.31 -20.38
N LEU A 37 -8.75 8.17 -19.87
CA LEU A 37 -10.19 8.00 -20.00
C LEU A 37 -10.69 8.54 -21.35
N MET A 38 -11.53 7.75 -22.02
CA MET A 38 -12.23 8.21 -23.22
C MET A 38 -13.30 9.25 -22.88
N LEU A 39 -13.74 10.01 -23.89
CA LEU A 39 -14.84 10.98 -23.72
C LEU A 39 -16.08 10.29 -23.13
N ARG A 40 -16.60 10.83 -22.02
CA ARG A 40 -17.74 10.30 -21.22
C ARG A 40 -17.44 9.03 -20.41
N GLN A 41 -16.25 8.46 -20.50
CA GLN A 41 -15.83 7.37 -19.63
C GLN A 41 -15.51 7.88 -18.23
N LYS A 42 -15.93 7.15 -17.21
CA LYS A 42 -15.61 7.43 -15.81
C LYS A 42 -14.55 6.44 -15.33
N SER A 43 -13.82 6.81 -14.29
CA SER A 43 -12.77 5.96 -13.71
C SER A 43 -13.30 4.58 -13.30
N HIS A 44 -14.52 4.49 -12.77
CA HIS A 44 -15.14 3.22 -12.40
C HIS A 44 -15.47 2.31 -13.60
N ASP A 45 -15.50 2.83 -14.82
CA ASP A 45 -15.68 2.02 -16.02
C ASP A 45 -14.37 1.30 -16.43
N ARG A 46 -13.23 1.68 -15.82
CA ARG A 46 -11.88 1.16 -16.15
C ARG A 46 -11.14 0.64 -14.92
N HIS A 47 -11.67 -0.42 -14.32
CA HIS A 47 -11.04 -1.10 -13.19
C HIS A 47 -9.63 -1.63 -13.50
N ASP A 48 -9.36 -1.98 -14.77
CA ASP A 48 -8.04 -2.37 -15.27
C ASP A 48 -7.02 -1.23 -15.12
N LEU A 49 -7.41 -0.02 -15.53
CA LEU A 49 -6.58 1.18 -15.46
C LEU A 49 -6.32 1.58 -14.00
N ILE A 50 -7.39 1.59 -13.19
CA ILE A 50 -7.30 1.85 -11.74
C ILE A 50 -6.32 0.87 -11.09
N GLY A 51 -6.49 -0.43 -11.32
CA GLY A 51 -5.65 -1.47 -10.73
C GLY A 51 -4.18 -1.33 -11.16
N ARG A 52 -3.93 -1.03 -12.44
CA ARG A 52 -2.59 -0.84 -12.98
C ARG A 52 -1.89 0.39 -12.38
N VAL A 53 -2.54 1.55 -12.38
CA VAL A 53 -1.97 2.79 -11.82
C VAL A 53 -1.73 2.63 -10.32
N PHE A 54 -2.69 2.06 -9.59
CA PHE A 54 -2.53 1.77 -8.17
C PHE A 54 -1.34 0.85 -7.90
N HIS A 55 -1.20 -0.24 -8.64
CA HIS A 55 -0.09 -1.18 -8.48
C HIS A 55 1.26 -0.50 -8.73
N LEU A 56 1.38 0.32 -9.77
CA LEU A 56 2.61 1.05 -10.07
C LEU A 56 2.97 2.05 -8.95
N LYS A 57 2.00 2.81 -8.44
CA LYS A 57 2.23 3.74 -7.34
C LYS A 57 2.55 3.02 -6.03
N LEU A 58 1.88 1.90 -5.73
CA LEU A 58 2.20 1.07 -4.57
C LEU A 58 3.62 0.50 -4.66
N LYS A 59 4.04 0.03 -5.84
CA LYS A 59 5.42 -0.43 -6.08
C LYS A 59 6.44 0.70 -5.94
N SER A 60 6.09 1.92 -6.36
CA SER A 60 6.94 3.09 -6.12
C SER A 60 7.08 3.38 -4.62
N LEU A 61 5.98 3.32 -3.87
CA LEU A 61 5.99 3.52 -2.42
C LEU A 61 6.84 2.46 -1.71
N THR A 62 6.70 1.18 -2.06
CA THR A 62 7.52 0.12 -1.43
C THR A 62 9.00 0.28 -1.75
N ASN A 63 9.36 0.69 -2.97
CA ASN A 63 10.75 1.03 -3.31
C ASN A 63 11.27 2.22 -2.49
N LEU A 64 10.46 3.24 -2.24
CA LEU A 64 10.85 4.38 -1.41
C LEU A 64 11.06 3.97 0.06
N ILE A 65 10.21 3.08 0.58
CA ILE A 65 10.35 2.54 1.94
C ILE A 65 11.63 1.71 2.08
N ASP A 66 11.87 0.80 1.14
CA ASP A 66 12.97 -0.18 1.23
C ASP A 66 14.31 0.41 0.77
N LYS A 67 14.37 0.92 -0.46
CA LYS A 67 15.60 1.44 -1.08
C LYS A 67 15.83 2.90 -0.73
N GLY A 68 14.77 3.70 -0.74
CA GLY A 68 14.84 5.12 -0.39
C GLY A 68 15.02 5.36 1.11
N LYS A 69 14.76 4.36 1.96
CA LYS A 69 14.87 4.42 3.42
C LYS A 69 14.18 5.66 4.01
N ILE A 70 13.03 6.05 3.47
CA ILE A 70 12.32 7.29 3.85
C ILE A 70 11.89 7.29 5.33
N PHE A 71 11.76 6.11 5.95
CA PHE A 71 11.46 5.93 7.38
C PHE A 71 12.67 5.40 8.17
N GLY A 72 13.86 5.38 7.56
CA GLY A 72 15.06 4.72 8.07
C GLY A 72 15.20 3.28 7.58
N THR A 73 16.14 2.54 8.19
CA THR A 73 16.40 1.16 7.81
C THR A 73 15.23 0.25 8.21
N THR A 74 14.61 -0.38 7.22
CA THR A 74 13.50 -1.32 7.41
C THR A 74 14.04 -2.71 7.72
N ARG A 75 13.57 -3.33 8.82
CA ARG A 75 13.88 -4.74 9.13
C ARG A 75 13.05 -5.68 8.29
N CYS A 76 11.76 -5.39 8.18
CA CYS A 76 10.82 -6.09 7.32
C CYS A 76 9.56 -5.25 7.12
N PHE A 77 8.83 -5.53 6.05
CA PHE A 77 7.50 -5.01 5.82
C PHE A 77 6.63 -6.06 5.14
N MET A 78 5.33 -5.93 5.28
CA MET A 78 4.35 -6.64 4.47
C MET A 78 3.22 -5.70 4.09
N TYR A 79 2.51 -6.01 3.02
CA TYR A 79 1.29 -5.29 2.69
C TYR A 79 0.22 -6.22 2.14
N ILE A 80 -1.03 -5.81 2.31
CA ILE A 80 -2.20 -6.50 1.79
C ILE A 80 -2.99 -5.50 0.96
N VAL A 81 -3.41 -5.91 -0.24
CA VAL A 81 -4.30 -5.12 -1.10
C VAL A 81 -5.71 -5.68 -1.05
N GLU A 82 -6.68 -4.83 -0.76
CA GLU A 82 -8.10 -5.12 -0.74
C GLU A 82 -8.90 -4.14 -1.61
N TRP A 83 -10.07 -4.57 -2.09
CA TRP A 83 -10.98 -3.72 -2.84
C TRP A 83 -12.05 -3.20 -1.88
N GLN A 84 -12.14 -1.89 -1.73
CA GLN A 84 -13.15 -1.26 -0.89
C GLN A 84 -14.54 -1.37 -1.53
N LYS A 85 -15.62 -1.14 -0.75
CA LYS A 85 -17.02 -1.20 -1.20
C LYS A 85 -17.33 -0.38 -2.46
N ARG A 86 -16.51 0.61 -2.80
CA ARG A 86 -16.63 1.47 -4.00
C ARG A 86 -15.78 1.00 -5.20
N GLY A 87 -15.23 -0.22 -5.14
CA GLY A 87 -14.43 -0.79 -6.23
C GLY A 87 -13.07 -0.11 -6.42
N LEU A 88 -12.54 0.52 -5.37
CA LEU A 88 -11.19 1.11 -5.39
C LEU A 88 -10.22 0.23 -4.59
N PRO A 89 -9.00 0.01 -5.10
CA PRO A 89 -8.00 -0.73 -4.38
C PRO A 89 -7.45 0.12 -3.23
N HIS A 90 -7.15 -0.58 -2.13
CA HIS A 90 -6.60 -0.02 -0.91
C HIS A 90 -5.56 -0.99 -0.37
N ALA A 91 -4.45 -0.47 0.13
CA ALA A 91 -3.40 -1.27 0.73
C ALA A 91 -3.19 -0.89 2.19
N HIS A 92 -3.06 -1.90 3.05
CA HIS A 92 -2.54 -1.76 4.40
C HIS A 92 -1.12 -2.29 4.42
N ILE A 93 -0.18 -1.47 4.88
CA ILE A 93 1.25 -1.80 4.93
C ILE A 93 1.68 -1.79 6.40
N LEU A 94 2.27 -2.91 6.85
CA LEU A 94 2.88 -3.05 8.16
C LEU A 94 4.39 -2.92 8.02
N LEU A 95 5.01 -2.04 8.79
CA LEU A 95 6.45 -1.79 8.75
C LEU A 95 7.09 -2.04 10.12
N ARG A 96 8.24 -2.72 10.13
CA ARG A 96 9.12 -2.85 11.29
C ARG A 96 10.47 -2.24 10.96
N LEU A 97 10.91 -1.28 11.77
CA LEU A 97 12.21 -0.62 11.59
C LEU A 97 13.31 -1.43 12.30
N GLN A 98 14.53 -1.37 11.76
CA GLN A 98 15.70 -2.07 12.33
C GLN A 98 16.17 -1.38 13.62
N GLU A 99 16.25 -0.06 13.59
CA GLU A 99 16.45 0.74 14.79
C GLU A 99 15.13 1.39 15.14
N LYS A 100 14.74 1.29 16.43
CA LYS A 100 13.74 2.20 16.98
C LYS A 100 14.40 3.57 17.06
N SER A 101 14.43 4.31 15.95
CA SER A 101 14.73 5.73 16.08
C SER A 101 13.69 6.27 17.05
N MET A 102 14.16 7.01 18.04
CA MET A 102 13.36 7.62 19.11
C MET A 102 12.52 8.76 18.54
N PHE A 103 11.76 8.51 17.48
CA PHE A 103 10.74 9.41 17.02
C PHE A 103 9.49 9.08 17.80
N ILE A 104 9.24 9.94 18.79
CA ILE A 104 8.11 9.95 19.74
C ILE A 104 8.36 9.11 21.01
N ARG A 105 8.99 9.77 22.00
CA ARG A 105 8.56 9.66 23.40
C ARG A 105 7.66 10.85 23.71
#